data_AF-A0A1R1B9Z7-F1
#
_entry.id   AF-A0A1R1B9Z7-F1
#
_cell.length_a   1.000
_cell.length_b   1.000
_cell.length_c   1.000
_cell.angle_alpha   90.00
_cell.angle_beta   90.00
_cell.angle_gamma   90.00
#
_symmetry.space_group_name_H-M   'P 1'
#
loop_
_entity.id
_entity.type
_entity.pdbx_description
1 polymer ?
#
loop_
_entity_poly.entity_id
_entity_poly.type
_entity_poly.pdbx_seq_one_letter_code
_entity_poly.pdbx_strand_id
1 'polypeptide(L)'
;MEEEGADELLACAELEQDPLFHKIPKDRIAYYVSMSLKRGRETAAGYKNKGKSIRELCQMEGLQYQVTNRSGTFHNVSFRAQIDFAKSPPAIIIYASSLRDMRQAYRMVMGNGCEEREQELERLIDLHLAHEFFHYTEYRAGQFTNETLEPIDMFKLGSWYTKRSSIVKCSEIAAHAFCKTILGLPCLPNVLDYAFLVETRAMDAGELSRRVEYWKMMLA
;
A
#
# COMPACT_ATOMS: atom_id res chain seq x y z
N MET A 1 12.76 19.09 -1.65
CA MET A 1 13.76 18.18 -1.06
C MET A 1 13.32 17.61 0.30
N GLU A 2 12.17 18.04 0.87
CA GLU A 2 11.60 17.48 2.12
C GLU A 2 10.60 16.32 1.91
N GLU A 3 10.18 16.02 0.67
CA GLU A 3 9.18 14.97 0.39
C GLU A 3 9.71 13.53 0.42
N GLU A 4 11.01 13.31 0.14
CA GLU A 4 11.58 11.95 0.11
C GLU A 4 11.60 11.33 1.52
N GLY A 5 11.97 12.05 2.56
CA GLY A 5 11.99 11.49 3.92
C GLY A 5 10.63 10.99 4.46
N ALA A 6 9.51 11.54 3.97
CA ALA A 6 8.18 11.15 4.42
C ALA A 6 7.69 9.82 3.81
N ASP A 7 8.00 9.56 2.53
CA ASP A 7 7.64 8.31 1.87
C ASP A 7 8.42 7.14 2.48
N GLU A 8 9.71 7.34 2.73
CA GLU A 8 10.58 6.33 3.34
C GLU A 8 10.09 5.93 4.74
N LEU A 9 9.61 6.89 5.54
CA LEU A 9 9.02 6.62 6.85
C LEU A 9 7.74 5.79 6.76
N LEU A 10 6.82 6.17 5.86
CA LEU A 10 5.57 5.45 5.66
C LEU A 10 5.81 4.06 5.04
N ALA A 11 6.82 3.91 4.20
CA ALA A 11 7.25 2.61 3.68
C ALA A 11 7.89 1.74 4.78
N CYS A 12 8.70 2.32 5.67
CA CYS A 12 9.24 1.60 6.83
C CYS A 12 8.11 1.16 7.78
N ALA A 13 7.08 1.99 7.95
CA ALA A 13 5.89 1.67 8.71
C ALA A 13 5.13 0.48 8.13
N GLU A 14 5.02 0.40 6.80
CA GLU A 14 4.45 -0.76 6.10
C GLU A 14 5.33 -2.01 6.24
N LEU A 15 6.65 -1.83 6.14
CA LEU A 15 7.63 -2.91 6.29
C LEU A 15 7.58 -3.54 7.68
N GLU A 16 7.40 -2.75 8.74
CA GLU A 16 7.28 -3.22 10.13
C GLU A 16 6.13 -4.23 10.31
N GLN A 17 5.09 -4.14 9.48
CA GLN A 17 3.95 -5.05 9.53
C GLN A 17 4.23 -6.43 8.90
N ASP A 18 5.42 -6.64 8.31
CA ASP A 18 5.76 -7.93 7.73
C ASP A 18 5.97 -8.99 8.83
N PRO A 19 5.39 -10.20 8.71
CA PRO A 19 5.60 -11.26 9.69
C PRO A 19 7.07 -11.62 9.93
N LEU A 20 7.95 -11.31 8.98
CA LEU A 20 9.38 -11.57 9.02
C LEU A 20 10.22 -10.33 9.33
N PHE A 21 9.61 -9.18 9.65
CA PHE A 21 10.31 -7.91 9.84
C PHE A 21 11.48 -8.02 10.83
N HIS A 22 11.28 -8.65 11.98
CA HIS A 22 12.31 -8.81 13.01
C HIS A 22 13.51 -9.69 12.59
N LYS A 23 13.42 -10.37 11.44
CA LYS A 23 14.50 -11.17 10.85
C LYS A 23 15.27 -10.42 9.76
N ILE A 24 14.79 -9.26 9.33
CA ILE A 24 15.48 -8.42 8.37
C ILE A 24 16.76 -7.87 9.03
N PRO A 25 17.95 -8.08 8.43
CA PRO A 25 19.17 -7.42 8.91
C PRO A 25 18.98 -5.89 8.92
N LYS A 26 19.37 -5.22 10.01
CA LYS A 26 19.07 -3.80 10.21
C LYS A 26 19.62 -2.92 9.08
N ASP A 27 20.81 -3.24 8.59
CA ASP A 27 21.49 -2.59 7.47
C ASP A 27 20.78 -2.79 6.11
N ARG A 28 19.82 -3.71 6.04
CA ARG A 28 19.04 -4.02 4.83
C ARG A 28 17.65 -3.38 4.81
N ILE A 29 17.22 -2.73 5.89
CA ILE A 29 15.89 -2.10 5.96
C ILE A 29 15.72 -1.01 4.90
N ALA A 30 16.69 -0.08 4.82
CA ALA A 30 16.69 0.98 3.81
C ALA A 30 16.69 0.44 2.38
N TYR A 31 17.32 -0.71 2.14
CA TYR A 31 17.29 -1.39 0.84
C TYR A 31 15.86 -1.81 0.47
N TYR A 32 15.14 -2.51 1.34
CA TYR A 32 13.77 -2.95 1.04
C TYR A 32 12.82 -1.77 0.84
N VAL A 33 12.92 -0.75 1.69
CA VAL A 33 12.14 0.49 1.58
C VAL A 33 12.38 1.18 0.23
N SER A 34 13.64 1.50 -0.09
CA SER A 34 13.98 2.25 -1.31
C SER A 34 13.65 1.48 -2.59
N MET A 35 13.94 0.18 -2.62
CA MET A 35 13.70 -0.64 -3.81
C MET A 35 12.21 -0.86 -4.08
N SER A 36 11.41 -1.06 -3.04
CA SER A 36 9.95 -1.16 -3.19
C SER A 36 9.32 0.15 -3.64
N LEU A 37 9.70 1.28 -3.03
CA LEU A 37 9.24 2.60 -3.46
C LEU A 37 9.57 2.86 -4.93
N LYS A 38 10.82 2.57 -5.32
CA LYS A 38 11.29 2.70 -6.70
C LYS A 38 10.44 1.86 -7.66
N ARG A 39 10.19 0.60 -7.33
CA ARG A 39 9.39 -0.32 -8.16
C ARG A 39 7.98 0.22 -8.42
N GLY A 40 7.29 0.70 -7.38
CA GLY A 40 5.96 1.31 -7.52
C GLY A 40 5.96 2.56 -8.40
N ARG A 41 6.95 3.45 -8.20
CA ARG A 41 7.13 4.68 -9.00
C ARG A 41 7.42 4.38 -10.47
N GLU A 42 8.29 3.40 -10.75
CA GLU A 42 8.62 2.96 -12.11
C GLU A 42 7.40 2.36 -12.83
N THR A 43 6.65 1.48 -12.17
CA THR A 43 5.40 0.93 -12.72
C THR A 43 4.40 2.05 -13.03
N ALA A 44 4.23 3.01 -12.13
CA ALA A 44 3.33 4.15 -12.35
C ALA A 44 3.78 5.04 -13.52
N ALA A 45 5.08 5.29 -13.69
CA ALA A 45 5.60 6.06 -14.82
C ALA A 45 5.24 5.43 -16.18
N GLY A 46 5.27 4.09 -16.27
CA GLY A 46 4.85 3.35 -17.47
C GLY A 46 3.37 3.55 -17.85
N TYR A 47 2.52 3.87 -16.86
CA TYR A 47 1.09 4.14 -17.08
C TYR A 47 0.76 5.62 -17.22
N LYS A 48 1.46 6.49 -16.49
CA LYS A 48 1.21 7.95 -16.48
C LYS A 48 1.36 8.58 -17.85
N ASN A 49 2.29 8.07 -18.66
CA ASN A 49 2.50 8.49 -20.05
C ASN A 49 1.28 8.26 -20.96
N LYS A 50 0.30 7.46 -20.54
CA LYS A 50 -0.94 7.22 -21.28
C LYS A 50 -2.00 8.32 -21.05
N GLY A 51 -1.84 9.16 -20.03
CA GLY A 51 -2.79 10.23 -19.71
C GLY A 51 -4.20 9.74 -19.34
N LYS A 52 -4.29 8.57 -18.71
CA LYS A 52 -5.56 7.89 -18.36
C LYS A 52 -5.80 7.89 -16.85
N SER A 53 -7.06 8.05 -16.46
CA SER A 53 -7.50 7.81 -15.08
C SER A 53 -7.37 6.34 -14.72
N ILE A 54 -7.35 6.02 -13.42
CA ILE A 54 -7.23 4.63 -12.97
C ILE A 54 -8.38 3.75 -13.47
N ARG A 55 -9.60 4.29 -13.56
CA ARG A 55 -10.77 3.58 -14.09
C ARG A 55 -10.63 3.26 -15.57
N GLU A 56 -10.11 4.21 -16.35
CA GLU A 56 -9.79 3.97 -17.76
C GLU A 56 -8.67 2.94 -17.91
N LEU A 57 -7.67 2.94 -17.02
CA LEU A 57 -6.61 1.93 -17.01
C LEU A 57 -7.18 0.53 -16.73
N CYS A 58 -8.06 0.38 -15.73
CA CYS A 58 -8.77 -0.88 -15.49
C CYS A 58 -9.53 -1.35 -16.74
N GLN A 59 -10.28 -0.44 -17.38
CA GLN A 59 -11.03 -0.75 -18.60
C GLN A 59 -10.11 -1.18 -19.76
N MET A 60 -8.99 -0.47 -19.97
CA MET A 60 -8.02 -0.80 -21.02
C MET A 60 -7.41 -2.18 -20.84
N GLU A 61 -7.19 -2.60 -19.59
CA GLU A 61 -6.61 -3.90 -19.25
C GLU A 61 -7.66 -5.01 -19.12
N GLY A 62 -8.93 -4.70 -19.38
CA GLY A 62 -10.04 -5.65 -19.21
C GLY A 62 -10.27 -6.06 -17.74
N LEU A 63 -9.75 -5.29 -16.78
CA LEU A 63 -9.88 -5.54 -15.36
C LEU A 63 -11.23 -5.03 -14.86
N GLN A 64 -12.08 -5.95 -14.42
CA GLN A 64 -13.39 -5.62 -13.88
C GLN A 64 -13.26 -5.18 -12.42
N TYR A 65 -14.08 -4.20 -12.00
CA TYR A 65 -14.23 -3.87 -10.60
C TYR A 65 -15.70 -3.67 -10.23
N GLN A 66 -16.05 -3.99 -8.98
CA GLN A 66 -17.38 -3.78 -8.43
C GLN A 66 -17.27 -3.03 -7.10
N VAL A 67 -18.04 -1.95 -6.98
CA VAL A 67 -18.26 -1.26 -5.70
C VAL A 67 -19.49 -1.86 -5.03
N THR A 68 -19.34 -2.34 -3.79
CA THR A 68 -20.41 -2.97 -3.03
C THR A 68 -20.64 -2.28 -1.68
N ASN A 69 -21.89 -2.23 -1.25
CA ASN A 69 -22.26 -1.76 0.11
C ASN A 69 -22.19 -2.88 1.16
N ARG A 70 -21.79 -4.10 0.77
CA ARG A 70 -21.56 -5.18 1.74
C ARG A 70 -20.42 -4.78 2.68
N SER A 71 -20.47 -5.26 3.92
CA SER A 71 -19.35 -5.13 4.85
C SER A 71 -18.20 -6.00 4.38
N GLY A 72 -16.99 -5.43 4.31
CA GLY A 72 -15.74 -6.16 4.11
C GLY A 72 -15.17 -6.72 5.41
N THR A 73 -15.93 -6.71 6.51
CA THR A 73 -15.42 -7.16 7.82
C THR A 73 -15.48 -8.68 7.96
N PHE A 74 -14.31 -9.31 8.11
CA PHE A 74 -14.16 -10.73 8.43
C PHE A 74 -13.26 -10.88 9.65
N HIS A 75 -13.72 -11.57 10.70
CA HIS A 75 -12.92 -11.89 11.90
C HIS A 75 -12.10 -10.70 12.46
N ASN A 76 -12.74 -9.53 12.63
CA ASN A 76 -12.15 -8.25 13.09
C ASN A 76 -11.20 -7.53 12.12
N VAL A 77 -11.05 -8.01 10.88
CA VAL A 77 -10.31 -7.31 9.82
C VAL A 77 -11.32 -6.70 8.85
N SER A 78 -11.26 -5.38 8.64
CA SER A 78 -12.11 -4.69 7.66
C SER A 78 -11.33 -4.51 6.36
N PHE A 79 -11.70 -5.29 5.34
CA PHE A 79 -11.19 -5.10 3.99
C PHE A 79 -11.86 -3.90 3.33
N ARG A 80 -11.07 -3.12 2.60
CA ARG A 80 -11.53 -1.91 1.89
C ARG A 80 -11.61 -2.15 0.39
N ALA A 81 -10.66 -2.89 -0.13
CA ALA A 81 -10.74 -3.55 -1.42
C ALA A 81 -10.00 -4.89 -1.37
N GLN A 82 -10.22 -5.69 -2.41
CA GLN A 82 -9.44 -6.89 -2.69
C GLN A 82 -9.55 -7.22 -4.18
N ILE A 83 -8.49 -7.79 -4.74
CA ILE A 83 -8.53 -8.45 -6.05
C ILE A 83 -8.71 -9.96 -5.92
N ASP A 84 -9.64 -10.52 -6.69
CA ASP A 84 -9.87 -11.95 -6.81
C ASP A 84 -9.17 -12.49 -8.07
N PHE A 85 -7.99 -13.08 -7.87
CA PHE A 85 -7.20 -13.72 -8.92
C PHE A 85 -7.74 -15.08 -9.36
N ALA A 86 -8.72 -15.67 -8.65
CA ALA A 86 -9.32 -16.95 -9.05
C ALA A 86 -10.34 -16.78 -10.19
N LYS A 87 -10.82 -15.55 -10.44
CA LYS A 87 -11.70 -15.23 -11.56
C LYS A 87 -10.93 -15.07 -12.87
N SER A 88 -11.59 -15.39 -13.98
CA SER A 88 -11.07 -15.18 -15.33
C SER A 88 -12.08 -14.34 -16.14
N PRO A 89 -11.83 -13.04 -16.36
CA PRO A 89 -10.66 -12.27 -15.90
C PRO A 89 -10.67 -12.01 -14.38
N PRO A 90 -9.52 -11.69 -13.76
CA PRO A 90 -9.46 -11.22 -12.38
C PRO A 90 -10.42 -10.04 -12.15
N ALA A 91 -10.94 -9.89 -10.93
CA ALA A 91 -11.88 -8.83 -10.61
C ALA A 91 -11.63 -8.21 -9.24
N ILE A 92 -11.76 -6.88 -9.16
CA ILE A 92 -11.61 -6.11 -7.93
C ILE A 92 -12.97 -5.92 -7.25
N ILE A 93 -13.02 -6.08 -5.93
CA ILE A 93 -14.18 -5.76 -5.11
C ILE A 93 -13.79 -4.63 -4.17
N ILE A 94 -14.59 -3.55 -4.16
CA ILE A 94 -14.40 -2.38 -3.29
C ILE A 94 -15.58 -2.30 -2.33
N TYR A 95 -15.29 -2.23 -1.02
CA TYR A 95 -16.29 -2.18 0.04
C TYR A 95 -16.58 -0.73 0.43
N ALA A 96 -17.57 -0.12 -0.23
CA ALA A 96 -17.93 1.28 -0.01
C ALA A 96 -18.36 1.59 1.42
N SER A 97 -18.90 0.61 2.14
CA SER A 97 -19.23 0.75 3.57
C SER A 97 -17.98 1.06 4.40
N SER A 98 -16.94 0.24 4.27
CA SER A 98 -15.64 0.43 4.94
C SER A 98 -14.95 1.73 4.52
N LEU A 99 -15.11 2.18 3.27
CA LEU A 99 -14.55 3.46 2.81
C LEU A 99 -15.26 4.67 3.40
N ARG A 100 -16.56 4.59 3.71
CA ARG A 100 -17.27 5.71 4.35
C ARG A 100 -16.71 6.02 5.73
N ASP A 101 -16.25 4.99 6.46
CA ASP A 101 -15.64 5.15 7.78
C ASP A 101 -14.28 5.87 7.72
N MET A 102 -13.56 5.75 6.60
CA MET A 102 -12.26 6.41 6.41
C MET A 102 -12.33 7.91 6.10
N ARG A 103 -13.51 8.46 5.85
CA ARG A 103 -13.63 9.81 5.29
C ARG A 103 -13.07 10.89 6.20
N GLN A 104 -13.21 10.71 7.52
CA GLN A 104 -12.64 11.65 8.48
C GLN A 104 -11.10 11.63 8.42
N ALA A 105 -10.49 10.44 8.37
CA ALA A 105 -9.05 10.28 8.18
C ALA A 105 -8.58 10.88 6.84
N TYR A 106 -9.34 10.68 5.76
CA TYR A 106 -9.05 11.27 4.46
C TYR A 106 -8.99 12.80 4.52
N ARG A 107 -9.98 13.45 5.15
CA ARG A 107 -9.99 14.92 5.33
C ARG A 107 -8.83 15.43 6.18
N MET A 108 -8.47 14.70 7.23
CA MET A 108 -7.33 15.07 8.08
C MET A 108 -6.01 15.07 7.30
N VAL A 109 -5.83 14.12 6.39
CA VAL A 109 -4.58 13.95 5.63
C VAL A 109 -4.54 14.81 4.36
N MET A 110 -5.61 14.78 3.57
CA MET A 110 -5.68 15.47 2.27
C MET A 110 -6.08 16.95 2.41
N GLY A 111 -6.41 17.38 3.63
CA GLY A 111 -6.95 18.69 3.94
C GLY A 111 -8.47 18.72 3.92
N ASN A 112 -9.04 19.69 4.64
CA ASN A 112 -10.47 19.98 4.59
C ASN A 112 -10.80 20.67 3.25
N GLY A 113 -10.89 19.89 2.18
CA GLY A 113 -11.41 20.37 0.90
C GLY A 113 -12.89 20.71 1.04
N CYS A 114 -13.35 21.73 0.31
CA CYS A 114 -14.78 22.03 0.10
C CYS A 114 -15.50 20.94 -0.74
N GLU A 115 -14.98 19.71 -0.76
CA GLU A 115 -15.47 18.62 -1.57
C GLU A 115 -16.78 18.08 -0.98
N GLU A 116 -17.72 17.74 -1.87
CA GLU A 116 -18.96 17.10 -1.45
C GLU A 116 -18.69 15.67 -0.97
N ARG A 117 -19.59 15.17 -0.12
CA ARG A 117 -19.46 13.85 0.51
C ARG A 117 -19.23 12.70 -0.47
N GLU A 118 -19.89 12.75 -1.61
CA GLU A 118 -19.78 11.75 -2.68
C GLU A 118 -18.43 11.85 -3.41
N GLN A 119 -17.86 13.04 -3.58
CA GLN A 119 -16.57 13.21 -4.25
C GLN A 119 -15.43 12.58 -3.43
N GLU A 120 -15.46 12.76 -2.10
CA GLU A 120 -14.51 12.11 -1.18
C GLU A 120 -14.56 10.58 -1.29
N LEU A 121 -15.77 10.01 -1.40
CA LEU A 121 -15.94 8.57 -1.56
C LEU A 121 -15.37 8.09 -2.90
N GLU A 122 -15.62 8.80 -4.00
CA GLU A 122 -15.05 8.46 -5.30
C GLU A 122 -13.51 8.53 -5.29
N ARG A 123 -12.90 9.49 -4.58
CA ARG A 123 -11.44 9.55 -4.40
C ARG A 123 -10.90 8.37 -3.60
N LEU A 124 -11.59 7.97 -2.53
CA LEU A 124 -11.23 6.78 -1.76
C LEU A 124 -11.37 5.50 -2.57
N ILE A 125 -12.39 5.42 -3.43
CA ILE A 125 -12.57 4.32 -4.39
C ILE A 125 -11.38 4.28 -5.36
N ASP A 126 -11.02 5.43 -5.97
CA ASP A 126 -9.90 5.52 -6.91
C ASP A 126 -8.57 5.14 -6.27
N LEU A 127 -8.36 5.51 -5.01
CA LEU A 127 -7.17 5.15 -4.22
C LEU A 127 -7.03 3.64 -4.05
N HIS A 128 -8.10 2.97 -3.62
CA HIS A 128 -8.06 1.51 -3.44
C HIS A 128 -8.05 0.78 -4.78
N LEU A 129 -8.74 1.31 -5.80
CA LEU A 129 -8.69 0.78 -7.16
C LEU A 129 -7.27 0.84 -7.72
N ALA A 130 -6.53 1.93 -7.48
CA ALA A 130 -5.14 2.06 -7.90
C ALA A 130 -4.21 1.06 -7.19
N HIS A 131 -4.47 0.79 -5.92
CA HIS A 131 -3.71 -0.17 -5.12
C HIS A 131 -3.90 -1.60 -5.68
N GLU A 132 -5.14 -2.03 -5.85
CA GLU A 132 -5.45 -3.35 -6.42
C GLU A 132 -5.02 -3.48 -7.88
N PHE A 133 -5.10 -2.39 -8.66
CA PHE A 133 -4.58 -2.37 -10.02
C PHE A 133 -3.07 -2.63 -10.05
N PHE A 134 -2.29 -2.09 -9.11
CA PHE A 134 -0.86 -2.41 -9.02
C PHE A 134 -0.62 -3.92 -8.83
N HIS A 135 -1.33 -4.56 -7.90
CA HIS A 135 -1.20 -6.01 -7.71
C HIS A 135 -1.64 -6.82 -8.93
N TYR A 136 -2.64 -6.33 -9.67
CA TYR A 136 -2.97 -6.89 -10.99
C TYR A 136 -1.78 -6.78 -11.97
N THR A 137 -1.05 -5.66 -12.00
CA THR A 137 0.12 -5.53 -12.87
C THR A 137 1.24 -6.52 -12.51
N GLU A 138 1.47 -6.76 -11.21
CA GLU A 138 2.43 -7.76 -10.74
C GLU A 138 2.02 -9.18 -11.13
N TYR A 139 0.76 -9.53 -10.88
CA TYR A 139 0.18 -10.82 -11.24
C TYR A 139 0.31 -11.09 -12.75
N ARG A 140 -0.07 -10.12 -13.58
CA ARG A 140 0.01 -10.25 -15.04
C ARG A 140 1.45 -10.34 -15.54
N ALA A 141 2.39 -9.66 -14.88
CA ALA A 141 3.81 -9.77 -15.19
C ALA A 141 4.44 -11.08 -14.69
N GLY A 142 3.76 -11.81 -13.80
CA GLY A 142 4.31 -12.99 -13.13
C GLY A 142 5.51 -12.66 -12.24
N GLN A 143 5.61 -11.41 -11.76
CA GLN A 143 6.75 -10.90 -11.00
C GLN A 143 6.27 -9.96 -9.91
N PHE A 144 6.11 -10.50 -8.69
CA PHE A 144 5.79 -9.69 -7.52
C PHE A 144 7.04 -8.99 -6.98
N THR A 145 6.89 -7.76 -6.49
CA THR A 145 8.00 -6.92 -6.03
C THR A 145 8.83 -7.62 -4.98
N ASN A 146 8.18 -8.23 -3.97
CA ASN A 146 8.85 -8.97 -2.91
C ASN A 146 9.72 -10.13 -3.43
N GLU A 147 9.36 -10.74 -4.56
CA GLU A 147 10.10 -11.85 -5.18
C GLU A 147 11.27 -11.36 -6.04
N THR A 148 11.24 -10.09 -6.45
CA THR A 148 12.33 -9.47 -7.23
C THR A 148 13.47 -8.92 -6.37
N LEU A 149 13.23 -8.74 -5.06
CA LEU A 149 14.23 -8.26 -4.12
C LEU A 149 15.02 -9.42 -3.51
N GLU A 150 16.20 -9.11 -2.95
CA GLU A 150 17.00 -10.11 -2.25
C GLU A 150 16.19 -10.74 -1.10
N PRO A 151 16.07 -12.07 -1.03
CA PRO A 151 15.35 -12.72 0.06
C PRO A 151 16.20 -12.76 1.33
N ILE A 152 15.56 -12.84 2.49
CA ILE A 152 16.26 -12.98 3.78
C ILE A 152 16.54 -14.44 4.13
N ASP A 153 17.64 -14.68 4.85
CA ASP A 153 17.96 -15.99 5.41
C ASP A 153 17.05 -16.27 6.63
N MET A 154 16.23 -17.32 6.56
CA MET A 154 15.27 -17.68 7.62
C MET A 154 15.84 -18.67 8.64
N PHE A 155 16.62 -19.63 8.14
CA PHE A 155 17.19 -20.72 8.91
C PHE A 155 18.27 -21.43 8.08
N LYS A 156 19.32 -21.89 8.74
CA LYS A 156 20.43 -22.64 8.13
C LYS A 156 20.45 -24.06 8.70
N LEU A 157 20.38 -25.06 7.83
CA LEU A 157 20.57 -26.47 8.18
C LEU A 157 21.99 -26.89 7.80
N GLY A 158 22.92 -26.80 8.75
CA GLY A 158 24.34 -27.02 8.50
C GLY A 158 24.92 -26.01 7.50
N SER A 159 25.98 -26.39 6.79
CA SER A 159 26.63 -25.56 5.77
C SER A 159 26.03 -25.69 4.37
N TRP A 160 25.13 -26.66 4.15
CA TRP A 160 24.66 -27.02 2.80
C TRP A 160 23.31 -26.43 2.42
N TYR A 161 22.51 -25.97 3.38
CA TYR A 161 21.16 -25.48 3.10
C TYR A 161 20.80 -24.24 3.92
N THR A 162 20.32 -23.21 3.23
CA THR A 162 19.74 -22.01 3.84
C THR A 162 18.34 -21.83 3.29
N LYS A 163 17.34 -21.90 4.16
CA LYS A 163 15.97 -21.52 3.81
C LYS A 163 15.92 -20.01 3.67
N ARG A 164 15.43 -19.53 2.53
CA ARG A 164 15.24 -18.10 2.26
C ARG A 164 13.76 -17.76 2.08
N SER A 165 13.39 -16.53 2.38
CA SER A 165 12.01 -16.06 2.20
C SER A 165 12.00 -14.60 1.76
N SER A 166 11.02 -14.25 0.92
CA SER A 166 10.76 -12.88 0.52
C SER A 166 10.02 -12.11 1.62
N ILE A 167 10.04 -10.78 1.51
CA ILE A 167 9.36 -9.87 2.44
C ILE A 167 8.09 -9.36 1.75
N VAL A 168 6.94 -9.94 2.09
CA VAL A 168 5.67 -9.72 1.38
C VAL A 168 5.26 -8.25 1.36
N LYS A 169 5.49 -7.52 2.46
CA LYS A 169 5.18 -6.08 2.54
C LYS A 169 5.95 -5.21 1.54
N CYS A 170 6.98 -5.74 0.87
CA CYS A 170 7.63 -5.04 -0.24
C CYS A 170 6.70 -4.81 -1.44
N SER A 171 5.72 -5.69 -1.68
CA SER A 171 4.69 -5.48 -2.71
C SER A 171 3.68 -4.40 -2.28
N GLU A 172 3.26 -4.40 -1.02
CA GLU A 172 2.38 -3.35 -0.45
C GLU A 172 3.01 -1.95 -0.53
N ILE A 173 4.29 -1.81 -0.17
CA ILE A 173 5.03 -0.54 -0.29
C ILE A 173 5.03 -0.06 -1.74
N ALA A 174 5.26 -0.96 -2.69
CA ALA A 174 5.24 -0.63 -4.10
C ALA A 174 3.84 -0.22 -4.59
N ALA A 175 2.78 -0.87 -4.09
CA ALA A 175 1.40 -0.48 -4.35
C ALA A 175 1.09 0.93 -3.84
N HIS A 176 1.53 1.28 -2.62
CA HIS A 176 1.38 2.63 -2.09
C HIS A 176 2.13 3.69 -2.91
N ALA A 177 3.37 3.39 -3.31
CA ALA A 177 4.16 4.29 -4.15
C ALA A 177 3.55 4.47 -5.55
N PHE A 178 2.98 3.39 -6.11
CA PHE A 178 2.21 3.44 -7.34
C PHE A 178 1.00 4.37 -7.21
N CYS A 179 0.18 4.18 -6.17
CA CYS A 179 -1.00 5.02 -5.89
C CYS A 179 -0.63 6.50 -5.77
N LYS A 180 0.39 6.83 -4.98
CA LYS A 180 0.87 8.21 -4.83
C LYS A 180 1.21 8.82 -6.19
N THR A 181 1.95 8.08 -7.02
CA THR A 181 2.44 8.58 -8.30
C THR A 181 1.34 8.72 -9.36
N ILE A 182 0.44 7.74 -9.46
CA ILE A 182 -0.60 7.68 -10.50
C ILE A 182 -1.75 8.66 -10.20
N LEU A 183 -2.10 8.85 -8.92
CA LEU A 183 -3.17 9.75 -8.49
C LEU A 183 -2.65 11.16 -8.12
N GLY A 184 -1.33 11.34 -8.03
CA GLY A 184 -0.73 12.62 -7.65
C GLY A 184 -1.00 12.99 -6.19
N LEU A 185 -0.92 12.01 -5.28
CA LEU A 185 -1.15 12.24 -3.86
C LEU A 185 0.06 12.92 -3.20
N PRO A 186 -0.15 13.73 -2.14
CA PRO A 186 0.95 14.39 -1.42
C PRO A 186 1.83 13.39 -0.64
N CYS A 187 1.29 12.24 -0.26
CA CYS A 187 1.96 11.23 0.58
C CYS A 187 1.50 9.81 0.22
N LEU A 188 2.16 8.79 0.76
CA LEU A 188 1.72 7.40 0.59
C LEU A 188 0.35 7.16 1.24
N PRO A 189 -0.55 6.37 0.62
CA PRO A 189 -1.90 6.14 1.13
C PRO A 189 -2.02 5.51 2.51
N ASN A 190 -1.04 4.73 2.96
CA ASN A 190 -1.08 4.05 4.26
C ASN A 190 -1.04 5.02 5.45
N VAL A 191 -0.73 6.31 5.23
CA VAL A 191 -0.95 7.34 6.27
C VAL A 191 -2.42 7.42 6.70
N LEU A 192 -3.36 7.08 5.81
CA LEU A 192 -4.79 7.09 6.12
C LEU A 192 -5.15 6.05 7.19
N ASP A 193 -4.39 4.95 7.26
CA ASP A 193 -4.57 3.93 8.31
C ASP A 193 -4.19 4.48 9.68
N TYR A 194 -3.05 5.15 9.78
CA TYR A 194 -2.63 5.78 11.03
C TYR A 194 -3.57 6.92 11.44
N ALA A 195 -4.01 7.74 10.47
CA ALA A 195 -5.00 8.78 10.73
C ALA A 195 -6.33 8.19 11.23
N PHE A 196 -6.78 7.07 10.65
CA PHE A 196 -7.97 6.36 11.09
C PHE A 196 -7.82 5.76 12.49
N LEU A 197 -6.66 5.18 12.81
CA LEU A 197 -6.39 4.64 14.15
C LEU A 197 -6.38 5.72 15.25
N VAL A 198 -5.83 6.90 14.94
CA VAL A 198 -5.85 8.05 15.86
C VAL A 198 -7.27 8.60 16.01
N GLU A 199 -8.00 8.74 14.91
CA GLU A 199 -9.37 9.25 14.90
C GLU A 199 -10.32 8.36 15.72
N THR A 200 -10.22 7.04 15.55
CA THR A 200 -11.01 6.04 16.29
C THR A 200 -10.50 5.79 17.72
N ARG A 201 -9.42 6.46 18.14
CA ARG A 201 -8.74 6.26 19.44
C ARG A 201 -8.22 4.83 19.66
N ALA A 202 -8.05 4.07 18.58
CA ALA A 202 -7.37 2.79 18.60
C ALA A 202 -5.85 2.96 18.78
N MET A 203 -5.32 4.15 18.49
CA MET A 203 -3.93 4.56 18.74
C MET A 203 -3.89 5.97 19.34
N ASP A 204 -3.06 6.17 20.35
CA ASP A 204 -2.81 7.51 20.91
C ASP A 204 -1.80 8.31 20.05
N ALA A 205 -1.95 9.63 19.99
CA ALA A 205 -1.06 10.50 19.20
C ALA A 205 0.41 10.45 19.69
N GLY A 206 0.62 10.26 21.00
CA GLY A 206 1.94 10.05 21.57
C GLY A 206 2.55 8.70 21.17
N GLU A 207 1.72 7.67 20.96
CA GLU A 207 2.17 6.39 20.41
C GLU A 207 2.63 6.53 18.95
N LEU A 208 1.83 7.19 18.11
CA LEU A 208 2.22 7.46 16.72
C LEU A 208 3.55 8.23 16.65
N SER A 209 3.72 9.24 17.52
CA SER A 209 4.97 10.00 17.59
C SER A 209 6.19 9.13 17.94
N ARG A 210 6.04 8.19 18.90
CA ARG A 210 7.12 7.24 19.24
C ARG A 210 7.42 6.29 18.09
N ARG A 211 6.41 5.82 17.36
CA ARG A 211 6.59 4.98 16.16
C ARG A 211 7.34 5.71 15.06
N VAL A 212 7.01 6.99 14.81
CA VAL A 212 7.73 7.82 13.84
C VAL A 212 9.21 7.94 14.18
N GLU A 213 9.55 8.19 15.45
CA GLU A 213 10.96 8.23 15.88
C GLU A 213 11.66 6.87 15.71
N TYR A 214 10.96 5.78 16.03
CA TYR A 214 11.48 4.43 15.81
C TYR A 214 11.78 4.16 14.32
N TRP A 215 10.88 4.53 13.40
CA TRP A 215 11.12 4.37 11.96
C TRP A 215 12.28 5.23 11.46
N LYS A 216 12.42 6.47 11.95
CA LYS A 216 13.58 7.31 11.64
C LYS A 216 14.88 6.63 12.06
N MET A 217 14.92 6.03 13.25
CA MET A 217 16.11 5.32 13.72
C MET A 217 16.44 4.06 12.90
N MET A 218 15.44 3.41 12.32
CA MET A 218 15.64 2.21 11.48
C MET A 218 16.11 2.53 10.06
N LEU A 219 15.93 3.78 9.62
CA LEU A 219 16.34 4.30 8.33
C LEU A 219 17.67 5.08 8.37
N ALA A 220 18.19 5.35 9.56
CA ALA A 220 19.47 6.04 9.79
C ALA A 220 20.66 5.07 9.71
#